data_AF-A0A954FYR7-F1
#
_entry.id   AF-A0A954FYR7-F1
#
_cell.length_a   1.000
_cell.length_b   1.000
_cell.length_c   1.000
_cell.angle_alpha   90.00
_cell.angle_beta   90.00
_cell.angle_gamma   90.00
#
_symmetry.space_group_name_H-M   'P 1'
#
loop_
_entity.id
_entity.type
_entity.pdbx_description
1 polymer ?
#
loop_
_entity_poly.entity_id
_entity_poly.type
_entity_poly.pdbx_seq_one_letter_code
_entity_poly.pdbx_strand_id
1 'polypeptide(L)'
;HLYQQLNEQIPVIGVAKSRFANTPDETRIYRGASQNPLYVTSLGIPLAEAKHKINAMHGEFRIPTLLKRVDQLCRAEDETA
;
A
#
# COMPACT_ATOMS: atom_id res chain seq x y z
N HIS A 1 7.07 -1.08 14.10
CA HIS A 1 7.89 -2.28 13.80
C HIS A 1 8.81 -2.04 12.60
N LEU A 2 8.39 -2.14 11.33
CA LEU A 2 9.33 -2.07 10.20
C LEU A 2 10.14 -0.76 10.11
N TYR A 3 9.48 0.41 10.17
CA TYR A 3 10.17 1.70 10.09
C TYR A 3 11.29 1.85 11.14
N GLN A 4 11.03 1.39 12.37
CA GLN A 4 12.00 1.37 13.46
C GLN A 4 13.13 0.37 13.21
N GLN A 5 12.83 -0.81 12.65
CA GLN A 5 13.83 -1.81 12.29
C GLN A 5 14.76 -1.34 11.15
N LEU A 6 14.28 -0.40 10.32
CA LEU A 6 15.07 0.27 9.28
C LEU A 6 15.81 1.52 9.83
N ASN A 7 15.94 1.64 11.15
CA ASN A 7 16.56 2.77 11.85
C ASN A 7 15.98 4.12 11.43
N GLU A 8 14.70 4.17 11.03
CA GLU A 8 13.99 5.37 10.60
C GLU A 8 14.60 6.07 9.36
N GLN A 9 15.51 5.39 8.65
CA GLN A 9 16.21 5.96 7.49
C GLN A 9 15.47 5.74 6.17
N ILE A 10 14.59 4.74 6.12
CA ILE A 10 13.86 4.36 4.91
C ILE A 10 12.37 4.62 5.14
N PRO A 11 11.73 5.51 4.34
CA PRO A 11 10.30 5.75 4.43
C PRO A 11 9.50 4.48 4.17
N VAL A 12 8.44 4.28 4.96
CA VAL A 12 7.56 3.11 4.84
C VAL A 12 6.17 3.59 4.48
N ILE A 13 5.57 2.98 3.45
CA ILE A 13 4.19 3.22 3.03
C ILE A 13 3.38 1.95 3.28
N GLY A 14 2.35 2.05 4.11
CA GLY A 14 1.35 1.00 4.30
C GLY A 14 0.23 1.14 3.28
N VAL A 15 -0.21 0.03 2.68
CA VAL A 15 -1.34 0.01 1.73
C VAL A 15 -2.30 -1.12 2.13
N ALA A 16 -3.52 -0.75 2.53
CA ALA A 16 -4.54 -1.70 2.95
C ALA A 16 -5.73 -1.78 1.97
N LYS A 17 -6.25 -3.00 1.79
CA LYS A 17 -7.45 -3.31 0.98
C LYS A 17 -8.77 -3.09 1.74
N SER A 18 -8.71 -2.86 3.04
CA SER A 18 -9.87 -2.61 3.89
C SER A 18 -9.52 -1.53 4.91
N ARG A 19 -10.54 -0.80 5.39
CA ARG A 19 -10.33 0.17 6.45
C ARG A 19 -10.05 -0.58 7.75
N PHE A 20 -8.96 -0.25 8.42
CA PHE A 20 -8.76 -0.67 9.79
C PHE A 20 -9.56 0.24 10.74
N ALA A 21 -10.03 -0.29 11.87
CA ALA A 21 -10.81 0.48 12.84
C ALA A 21 -10.09 1.80 13.18
N ASN A 22 -10.83 2.91 13.23
CA ASN A 22 -10.31 4.26 13.50
C ASN A 22 -9.29 4.83 12.49
N THR A 23 -9.09 4.21 11.33
CA THR A 23 -8.23 4.79 10.28
C THR A 23 -8.88 6.06 9.72
N PRO A 24 -8.22 7.24 9.70
CA PRO A 24 -8.79 8.47 9.18
C PRO A 24 -9.20 8.39 7.70
N ASP A 25 -10.24 9.12 7.29
CA ASP A 25 -10.71 9.11 5.89
C ASP A 25 -9.73 9.73 4.91
N GLU A 26 -8.87 10.63 5.38
CA GLU A 26 -7.76 11.22 4.62
C GLU A 26 -6.78 10.18 4.07
N THR A 27 -6.71 8.98 4.64
CA THR A 27 -5.86 7.88 4.15
C THR A 27 -6.37 7.27 2.83
N ARG A 28 -7.62 7.52 2.46
CA ARG A 28 -8.26 6.90 1.30
C ARG A 28 -7.72 7.43 -0.02
N ILE A 29 -7.55 6.53 -0.97
CA ILE A 29 -7.36 6.81 -2.41
C ILE A 29 -8.23 5.89 -3.26
N TYR A 30 -8.60 6.36 -4.44
CA TYR A 30 -9.24 5.56 -5.49
C TYR A 30 -8.29 5.44 -6.68
N ARG A 31 -8.26 4.27 -7.32
CA ARG A 31 -7.40 3.98 -8.49
C ARG A 31 -8.19 3.23 -9.55
N GLY A 32 -7.87 3.52 -10.81
CA GLY A 32 -8.59 2.99 -11.97
C GLY A 32 -10.07 3.38 -11.93
N ALA A 33 -10.93 2.50 -12.41
CA ALA A 33 -12.38 2.64 -12.33
C ALA A 33 -13.00 2.07 -11.03
N SER A 34 -12.19 1.69 -10.03
CA SER A 34 -12.66 1.04 -8.81
C SER A 34 -13.28 2.03 -7.83
N GLN A 35 -14.52 1.76 -7.43
CA GLN A 35 -15.19 2.47 -6.32
C GLN A 35 -14.76 1.97 -4.93
N ASN A 36 -13.99 0.88 -4.86
CA ASN A 36 -13.43 0.39 -3.61
C ASN A 36 -12.07 1.08 -3.36
N PRO A 37 -11.92 1.85 -2.27
CA PRO A 37 -10.69 2.60 -2.01
C PRO A 37 -9.55 1.69 -1.55
N LEU A 38 -8.31 2.17 -1.66
CA LEU A 38 -7.18 1.72 -0.85
C LEU A 38 -6.97 2.70 0.31
N TYR A 39 -6.41 2.22 1.40
CA TYR A 39 -6.07 3.04 2.57
C TYR A 39 -4.56 3.10 2.69
N VAL A 40 -4.01 4.30 2.59
CA VAL A 40 -2.57 4.56 2.59
C VAL A 40 -2.17 5.22 3.91
N THR A 41 -1.16 4.67 4.55
CA THR A 41 -0.50 5.27 5.72
C THR A 41 1.00 5.40 5.42
N SER A 42 1.70 6.26 6.14
CA SER A 42 3.13 6.45 5.93
C SER A 42 3.88 6.82 7.19
N LEU A 43 5.17 6.47 7.21
CA LEU A 43 6.17 6.91 8.19
C LEU A 43 7.43 7.35 7.43
N GLY A 44 8.05 8.45 7.86
CA GLY A 44 9.23 9.03 7.20
C GLY A 44 8.95 9.74 5.87
N ILE A 45 7.67 9.93 5.50
CA ILE A 45 7.24 10.65 4.29
C ILE A 45 5.84 11.25 4.48
N PRO A 46 5.53 12.45 3.95
CA PRO A 46 4.19 13.03 4.03
C PRO A 46 3.11 12.13 3.42
N LEU A 47 1.95 12.04 4.08
CA LEU A 47 0.82 11.22 3.61
C LEU A 47 0.40 11.59 2.18
N ALA A 48 0.36 12.88 1.84
CA ALA A 48 0.01 13.34 0.50
C ALA A 48 0.98 12.79 -0.58
N GLU A 49 2.28 12.79 -0.29
CA GLU A 49 3.29 12.25 -1.19
C GLU A 49 3.17 10.73 -1.30
N ALA A 50 2.96 10.02 -0.18
CA ALA A 50 2.71 8.58 -0.19
C ALA A 50 1.50 8.21 -1.05
N LYS A 51 0.37 8.92 -0.87
CA LYS A 51 -0.85 8.76 -1.70
C LYS A 51 -0.57 8.99 -3.18
N HIS A 52 0.19 10.03 -3.51
CA HIS A 52 0.58 10.33 -4.88
C HIS A 52 1.43 9.19 -5.48
N LYS A 53 2.45 8.70 -4.76
CA LYS A 53 3.29 7.58 -5.22
C LYS A 53 2.46 6.34 -5.50
N ILE A 54 1.53 5.96 -4.60
CA ILE A 54 0.65 4.79 -4.83
C ILE A 54 -0.29 5.01 -6.02
N ASN A 55 -0.86 6.21 -6.18
CA ASN A 55 -1.71 6.54 -7.32
C ASN A 55 -0.97 6.45 -8.66
N ALA A 56 0.27 6.94 -8.69
CA ALA A 56 1.13 6.95 -9.88
C ALA A 56 1.72 5.58 -10.23
N MET A 57 1.61 4.57 -9.35
CA MET A 57 2.09 3.23 -9.67
C MET A 57 1.35 2.65 -10.88
N HIS A 58 2.08 1.91 -11.69
CA HIS A 58 1.56 1.24 -12.88
C HIS A 58 0.43 0.24 -12.57
N GLY A 59 -0.50 0.11 -13.52
CA GLY A 59 -1.63 -0.83 -13.51
C GLY A 59 -2.98 -0.12 -13.52
N GLU A 60 -3.91 -0.60 -14.34
CA GLU A 60 -5.20 0.03 -14.62
C GLU A 60 -6.26 -0.18 -13.53
N PHE A 61 -6.04 -1.16 -12.66
CA PHE A 61 -7.00 -1.57 -11.64
C PHE A 61 -6.71 -0.94 -10.27
N ARG A 62 -7.61 -1.21 -9.31
CA ARG A 62 -7.50 -0.80 -7.91
C ARG A 62 -6.11 -1.05 -7.31
N ILE A 63 -5.62 -2.28 -7.41
CA ILE A 63 -4.34 -2.71 -6.84
C ILE A 63 -3.23 -2.46 -7.87
N PRO A 64 -2.17 -1.72 -7.53
CA PRO A 64 -1.02 -1.55 -8.41
C PRO A 64 -0.41 -2.89 -8.85
N THR A 65 0.10 -2.95 -10.09
CA THR A 65 0.67 -4.18 -10.67
C THR A 65 1.79 -4.74 -9.78
N LEU A 66 2.65 -3.88 -9.24
CA LEU A 66 3.75 -4.28 -8.35
C LEU A 66 3.24 -4.98 -7.08
N LEU A 67 2.25 -4.38 -6.40
CA LEU A 67 1.70 -4.94 -5.16
C LEU A 67 0.96 -6.27 -5.42
N LYS A 68 0.24 -6.36 -6.54
CA LYS A 68 -0.40 -7.60 -6.98
C LYS A 68 0.65 -8.70 -7.21
N ARG A 69 1.78 -8.38 -7.84
CA ARG A 69 2.84 -9.34 -8.13
C ARG A 69 3.48 -9.87 -6.86
N VAL A 70 3.77 -9.01 -5.89
CA VAL A 70 4.33 -9.43 -4.60
C VAL A 70 3.36 -10.36 -3.85
N ASP A 71 2.07 -10.02 -3.75
CA ASP A 71 1.06 -10.89 -3.10
C ASP A 71 0.94 -12.27 -3.76
N GLN A 72 1.08 -12.34 -5.09
CA GLN A 72 1.10 -13.60 -5.83
C GLN A 72 2.35 -14.43 -5.54
N LEU A 73 3.54 -13.81 -5.50
CA LEU A 73 4.80 -14.51 -5.25
C LEU A 73 4.85 -15.07 -3.83
N CYS A 74 4.44 -14.29 -2.82
CA CYS A 74 4.41 -14.75 -1.43
C CYS A 74 3.50 -15.96 -1.20
N ARG A 75 2.50 -16.18 -2.06
CA ARG A 75 1.60 -17.35 -1.98
C ARG A 75 2.08 -18.55 -2.80
N ALA A 76 2.86 -18.29 -3.84
CA ALA A 76 3.40 -19.34 -4.71
C ALA A 76 4.57 -20.08 -4.04
N GLU A 77 5.29 -19.44 -3.12
CA GLU A 77 6.39 -20.08 -2.38
C GLU A 77 5.92 -21.02 -1.26
N ASP A 78 4.61 -21.03 -0.93
CA ASP A 78 4.02 -21.95 0.06
C ASP A 78 3.76 -23.37 -0.49
N GLU A 79 3.90 -23.63 -1.81
CA GLU A 79 3.65 -24.96 -2.43
C GLU A 79 4.83 -25.95 -2.30
N THR A 80 5.90 -25.59 -1.58
CA THR A 80 7.07 -26.47 -1.34
C THR A 80 7.46 -26.61 0.14
N ALA A 81 6.55 -26.37 1.08
CA ALA A 81 6.75 -26.61 2.51
C ALA A 81 5.97 -27.82 3.03
#